data_AF-A0A958GJV8-F1
#
_entry.id   AF-A0A958GJV8-F1
#
_cell.length_a   1.000
_cell.length_b   1.000
_cell.length_c   1.000
_cell.angle_alpha   90.00
_cell.angle_beta   90.00
_cell.angle_gamma   90.00
#
_symmetry.space_group_name_H-M   'P 1'
#
loop_
_entity.id
_entity.type
_entity.pdbx_description
1 polymer ?
#
loop_
_entity_poly.entity_id
_entity_poly.type
_entity_poly.pdbx_seq_one_letter_code
_entity_poly.pdbx_strand_id
1 'polypeptide(L)'
;MAVSPKGLSVQSLYRDYRDGTLVINRQYQRKLVWTVGEKVRLIESILLNYPIPLILLAEKPAEGPDGKPTVEVIDGMQRLNAIFSFIEHGFSIDGKCFDLNEFARARQAKEQGLFEEFGEDVSRLDPKTCSDFLDYQLAVTAFSGEDEKRITDIFGRINSGGKQLSDQERRQAGVLSDFAELVRELGAELRGDVSKERLALHDMPEISIETAKNPHGYKLKAEEIFWCQQGILRTSDLRDSDDEEMIIDLCASVLLGGPVDGTRVYRDNLYDLSHQDAVEIGKRLNAYGKDQIANEVKLVFSALRSVVEGSSAESNHFRKTVYPTPTSNAQKSPFYATFMAFFDLIIKEGMFPDDSQKIMGCLNNLASKIEVGQKQTKAADRITNINLTKGLIRDQFVKKDVSAFQHGPGVILDFENSISRAKTETSRYEFKQGFLRLDDNRQMDPEILKTILETICAIANAGPDASGYLYVGIADKDSHADRIAHLDGIKPLRVRHVNVVGIEREAKILG
;
A
#
# COMPACT_ATOMS: atom_id res chain seq x y z
N MET A 1 -27.94 9.07 -23.40
CA MET A 1 -28.97 9.81 -22.66
C MET A 1 -28.31 10.88 -21.81
N ALA A 2 -28.89 12.08 -21.72
CA ALA A 2 -28.44 13.11 -20.79
C ALA A 2 -28.70 12.62 -19.36
N VAL A 3 -27.64 12.40 -18.59
CA VAL A 3 -27.77 11.99 -17.19
C VAL A 3 -28.07 13.25 -16.40
N SER A 4 -29.30 13.35 -15.88
CA SER A 4 -29.69 14.47 -15.01
C SER A 4 -29.28 14.18 -13.57
N PRO A 5 -28.70 15.15 -12.84
CA PRO A 5 -28.45 15.00 -11.41
C PRO A 5 -29.74 14.67 -10.66
N LYS A 6 -29.66 13.76 -9.71
CA LYS A 6 -30.74 13.39 -8.77
C LYS A 6 -30.25 13.65 -7.34
N GLY A 7 -31.18 13.94 -6.42
CA GLY A 7 -30.87 14.00 -4.99
C GLY A 7 -30.84 12.60 -4.40
N LEU A 8 -29.76 12.24 -3.70
CA LEU A 8 -29.72 11.09 -2.81
C LEU A 8 -29.41 11.57 -1.39
N SER A 9 -30.15 11.07 -0.40
CA SER A 9 -29.88 11.42 1.00
C SER A 9 -28.57 10.79 1.49
N VAL A 10 -27.96 11.42 2.50
CA VAL A 10 -26.81 10.87 3.23
C VAL A 10 -27.13 9.47 3.76
N GLN A 11 -28.33 9.28 4.32
CA GLN A 11 -28.78 7.97 4.82
C GLN A 11 -28.84 6.88 3.72
N SER A 12 -29.27 7.24 2.49
CA SER A 12 -29.33 6.27 1.39
C SER A 12 -27.93 5.83 0.98
N LEU A 13 -27.00 6.76 0.81
CA LEU A 13 -25.62 6.43 0.42
C LEU A 13 -24.84 5.73 1.55
N TYR A 14 -25.17 6.00 2.82
CA TYR A 14 -24.60 5.26 3.95
C TYR A 14 -25.03 3.79 3.96
N ARG A 15 -26.25 3.48 3.47
CA ARG A 15 -26.66 2.07 3.26
C ARG A 15 -25.72 1.40 2.29
N ASP A 16 -25.52 1.99 1.12
CA ASP A 16 -24.71 1.42 0.05
C ASP A 16 -23.23 1.29 0.49
N TYR A 17 -22.77 2.23 1.32
CA TYR A 17 -21.48 2.17 2.01
C TYR A 17 -21.38 0.97 2.96
N ARG A 18 -22.37 0.68 3.80
CA ARG A 18 -22.31 -0.45 4.74
C ARG A 18 -22.68 -1.80 4.14
N ASP A 19 -23.43 -1.82 3.05
CA ASP A 19 -23.77 -3.03 2.31
C ASP A 19 -22.63 -3.50 1.39
N GLY A 20 -21.53 -2.74 1.32
CA GLY A 20 -20.36 -3.03 0.48
C GLY A 20 -20.61 -2.80 -1.02
N THR A 21 -21.71 -2.15 -1.40
CA THR A 21 -22.08 -1.95 -2.81
C THR A 21 -21.49 -0.67 -3.40
N LEU A 22 -21.06 0.27 -2.56
CA LEU A 22 -20.34 1.48 -2.98
C LEU A 22 -18.84 1.19 -3.11
N VAL A 23 -18.33 1.10 -4.34
CA VAL A 23 -16.98 0.60 -4.65
C VAL A 23 -16.07 1.66 -5.26
N ILE A 24 -14.76 1.51 -5.05
CA ILE A 24 -13.69 2.36 -5.54
C ILE A 24 -12.80 1.55 -6.47
N ASN A 25 -12.50 2.11 -7.64
CA ASN A 25 -11.54 1.54 -8.57
C ASN A 25 -10.15 2.17 -8.39
N ARG A 26 -9.24 1.39 -7.82
CA ARG A 26 -7.87 1.78 -7.47
C ARG A 26 -6.97 2.00 -8.68
N GLN A 27 -7.39 1.64 -9.89
CA GLN A 27 -6.60 1.87 -11.10
C GLN A 27 -6.46 3.36 -11.43
N TYR A 28 -7.45 4.17 -11.06
CA TYR A 28 -7.44 5.62 -11.33
C TYR A 28 -7.90 6.48 -10.14
N GLN A 29 -8.52 5.91 -9.10
CA GLN A 29 -8.85 6.64 -7.87
C GLN A 29 -7.68 6.65 -6.87
N ARG A 30 -7.41 7.83 -6.33
CA ARG A 30 -6.41 8.03 -5.27
C ARG A 30 -6.79 7.41 -3.93
N LYS A 31 -5.83 7.33 -3.01
CA LYS A 31 -6.09 7.00 -1.59
C LYS A 31 -6.85 8.14 -0.89
N LEU A 32 -7.32 7.93 0.34
CA LEU A 32 -7.85 9.02 1.16
C LEU A 32 -6.73 9.98 1.55
N VAL A 33 -6.88 11.27 1.22
CA VAL A 33 -5.83 12.31 1.40
C VAL A 33 -6.33 13.60 2.02
N TRP A 34 -7.64 13.71 2.29
CA TRP A 34 -8.21 14.86 2.97
C TRP A 34 -7.81 14.91 4.44
N THR A 35 -7.24 16.04 4.86
CA THR A 35 -6.93 16.36 6.25
C THR A 35 -8.20 16.45 7.10
N VAL A 36 -8.09 16.30 8.43
CA VAL A 36 -9.26 16.40 9.33
C VAL A 36 -9.95 17.76 9.17
N GLY A 37 -9.19 18.84 9.02
CA GLY A 37 -9.74 20.18 8.79
C GLY A 37 -10.54 20.30 7.49
N GLU A 38 -10.14 19.60 6.41
CA GLU A 38 -10.94 19.54 5.17
C GLU A 38 -12.24 18.76 5.37
N LYS A 39 -12.19 17.65 6.12
CA LYS A 39 -13.39 16.88 6.47
C LYS A 39 -14.36 17.71 7.31
N VAL A 40 -13.86 18.41 8.35
CA VAL A 40 -14.64 19.31 9.21
C VAL A 40 -15.38 20.36 8.38
N ARG A 41 -14.69 21.08 7.48
CA ARG A 41 -15.31 22.11 6.62
C ARG A 41 -16.43 21.57 5.72
N LEU A 42 -16.28 20.33 5.23
CA LEU A 42 -17.34 19.69 4.44
C LEU A 42 -18.58 19.45 5.32
N ILE A 43 -18.40 18.88 6.51
CA ILE A 43 -19.53 18.61 7.41
C ILE A 43 -20.18 19.91 7.87
N GLU A 44 -19.41 20.95 8.19
CA GLU A 44 -19.95 22.29 8.47
C GLU A 44 -20.83 22.79 7.33
N SER A 45 -20.38 22.61 6.07
CA SER A 45 -21.18 22.99 4.90
C SER A 45 -22.50 22.22 4.83
N ILE A 46 -22.50 20.94 5.16
CA ILE A 46 -23.71 20.10 5.19
C ILE A 46 -24.65 20.54 6.32
N LEU A 47 -24.13 20.77 7.53
CA LEU A 47 -24.91 21.23 8.70
C LEU A 47 -25.51 22.62 8.48
N LEU A 48 -24.84 23.48 7.70
CA LEU A 48 -25.34 24.79 7.27
C LEU A 48 -26.25 24.73 6.03
N ASN A 49 -26.52 23.53 5.51
CA ASN A 49 -27.29 23.28 4.30
C ASN A 49 -26.76 24.03 3.05
N TYR A 50 -25.44 24.21 2.97
CA TYR A 50 -24.78 24.79 1.81
C TYR A 50 -24.63 23.75 0.69
N PRO A 51 -24.72 24.16 -0.59
CA PRO A 51 -24.53 23.25 -1.70
C PRO A 51 -23.08 22.77 -1.75
N ILE A 52 -22.88 21.44 -1.79
CA ILE A 52 -21.56 20.84 -2.03
C ILE A 52 -21.44 20.40 -3.50
N PRO A 53 -20.20 20.21 -4.01
CA PRO A 53 -20.00 19.71 -5.36
C PRO A 53 -20.65 18.34 -5.60
N LEU A 54 -21.23 18.19 -6.80
CA LEU A 54 -21.86 16.97 -7.31
C LEU A 54 -21.02 15.71 -7.06
N ILE A 55 -21.66 14.60 -6.72
CA ILE A 55 -21.07 13.26 -6.66
C ILE A 55 -21.32 12.55 -7.99
N LEU A 56 -20.30 11.88 -8.51
CA LEU A 56 -20.42 11.10 -9.75
C LEU A 56 -20.24 9.63 -9.48
N LEU A 57 -21.18 8.84 -9.98
CA LEU A 57 -21.24 7.41 -9.77
C LEU A 57 -21.35 6.68 -11.12
N ALA A 58 -20.89 5.44 -11.19
CA ALA A 58 -21.15 4.51 -12.29
C ALA A 58 -21.90 3.29 -11.74
N GLU A 59 -23.08 3.01 -12.27
CA GLU A 59 -23.84 1.81 -11.95
C GLU A 59 -23.24 0.62 -12.72
N LYS A 60 -22.74 -0.36 -12.00
CA LYS A 60 -22.18 -1.59 -12.56
C LYS A 60 -23.20 -2.73 -12.41
N PRO A 61 -23.38 -3.56 -13.45
CA PRO A 61 -24.16 -4.78 -13.32
C PRO A 61 -23.57 -5.68 -12.23
N ALA A 62 -24.37 -6.64 -11.77
CA ALA A 62 -23.93 -7.64 -10.81
C ALA A 62 -22.86 -8.56 -11.43
N GLU A 63 -21.60 -8.13 -11.39
CA GLU A 63 -20.43 -8.86 -11.89
C GLU A 63 -19.51 -9.15 -10.69
N GLY A 64 -19.78 -10.25 -10.00
CA GLY A 64 -19.02 -10.72 -8.85
C GLY A 64 -19.64 -11.97 -8.22
N PRO A 65 -18.89 -12.74 -7.42
CA PRO A 65 -19.37 -13.97 -6.80
C PRO A 65 -20.63 -13.79 -5.93
N ASP A 66 -20.84 -12.57 -5.40
CA ASP A 66 -22.00 -12.23 -4.54
C ASP A 66 -23.25 -11.77 -5.31
N GLY A 67 -23.17 -11.58 -6.63
CA GLY A 67 -24.31 -11.29 -7.50
C GLY A 67 -25.07 -9.98 -7.20
N LYS A 68 -24.47 -9.02 -6.48
CA LYS A 68 -25.10 -7.72 -6.18
C LYS A 68 -24.68 -6.65 -7.18
N PRO A 69 -25.60 -5.77 -7.63
CA PRO A 69 -25.22 -4.58 -8.38
C PRO A 69 -24.33 -3.68 -7.51
N THR A 70 -23.31 -3.10 -8.11
CA THR A 70 -22.38 -2.20 -7.42
C THR A 70 -22.44 -0.81 -8.03
N VAL A 71 -22.02 0.17 -7.25
CA VAL A 71 -21.98 1.57 -7.65
C VAL A 71 -20.56 2.07 -7.45
N GLU A 72 -19.87 2.31 -8.56
CA GLU A 72 -18.48 2.76 -8.59
C GLU A 72 -18.42 4.28 -8.42
N VAL A 73 -17.62 4.78 -7.48
CA VAL A 73 -17.44 6.23 -7.28
C VAL A 73 -16.43 6.77 -8.28
N ILE A 74 -16.88 7.67 -9.17
CA ILE A 74 -16.05 8.38 -10.15
C ILE A 74 -15.54 9.70 -9.57
N ASP A 75 -16.37 10.45 -8.85
CA ASP A 75 -15.94 11.67 -8.14
C ASP A 75 -16.70 11.79 -6.82
N GLY A 76 -16.02 12.35 -5.83
CA GLY A 76 -16.58 12.57 -4.49
C GLY A 76 -16.20 11.52 -3.45
N MET A 77 -15.27 10.61 -3.74
CA MET A 77 -14.79 9.61 -2.78
C MET A 77 -14.37 10.22 -1.43
N GLN A 78 -13.60 11.32 -1.44
CA GLN A 78 -13.18 11.99 -0.19
C GLN A 78 -14.36 12.62 0.55
N ARG A 79 -15.35 13.15 -0.19
CA ARG A 79 -16.56 13.76 0.39
C ARG A 79 -17.41 12.69 1.07
N LEU A 80 -17.68 11.60 0.37
CA LEU A 80 -18.42 10.46 0.90
C LEU A 80 -17.71 9.86 2.12
N ASN A 81 -16.39 9.65 2.04
CA ASN A 81 -15.62 9.20 3.21
C ASN A 81 -15.74 10.16 4.39
N ALA A 82 -15.61 11.47 4.20
CA ALA A 82 -15.74 12.44 5.28
C ALA A 82 -17.12 12.39 5.95
N ILE A 83 -18.19 12.29 5.16
CA ILE A 83 -19.58 12.17 5.64
C ILE A 83 -19.75 10.91 6.49
N PHE A 84 -19.34 9.76 5.98
CA PHE A 84 -19.52 8.48 6.68
C PHE A 84 -18.60 8.36 7.89
N SER A 85 -17.36 8.82 7.79
CA SER A 85 -16.44 8.88 8.93
C SER A 85 -16.94 9.81 10.04
N PHE A 86 -17.72 10.85 9.75
CA PHE A 86 -18.33 11.68 10.80
C PHE A 86 -19.42 10.92 11.56
N ILE A 87 -20.30 10.20 10.84
CA ILE A 87 -21.31 9.30 11.43
C ILE A 87 -20.64 8.24 12.32
N GLU A 88 -19.47 7.77 11.92
CA GLU A 88 -18.74 6.67 12.55
C GLU A 88 -17.66 7.12 13.51
N HIS A 89 -17.74 8.36 14.00
CA HIS A 89 -16.87 8.87 15.05
C HIS A 89 -15.38 8.82 14.67
N GLY A 90 -15.06 9.02 13.40
CA GLY A 90 -13.67 9.16 12.92
C GLY A 90 -13.07 10.54 13.22
N PHE A 91 -13.90 11.56 13.45
CA PHE A 91 -13.49 12.89 13.91
C PHE A 91 -14.70 13.65 14.50
N SER A 92 -14.42 14.66 15.32
CA SER A 92 -15.43 15.56 15.90
C SER A 92 -15.37 16.96 15.28
N ILE A 93 -16.46 17.73 15.41
CA ILE A 93 -16.56 19.13 14.98
C ILE A 93 -16.94 19.95 16.18
N ASP A 94 -16.13 20.95 16.53
CA ASP A 94 -16.33 21.79 17.72
C ASP A 94 -16.59 20.97 19.00
N GLY A 95 -15.88 19.85 19.16
CA GLY A 95 -16.04 18.93 20.29
C GLY A 95 -17.33 18.10 20.28
N LYS A 96 -18.07 18.11 19.17
CA LYS A 96 -19.30 17.34 18.97
C LYS A 96 -19.14 16.25 17.92
N CYS A 97 -19.87 15.15 18.08
CA CYS A 97 -19.98 14.08 17.10
C CYS A 97 -21.44 13.69 16.86
N PHE A 98 -21.67 12.85 15.86
CA PHE A 98 -23.00 12.34 15.53
C PHE A 98 -23.58 11.53 16.70
N ASP A 99 -24.89 11.59 16.94
CA ASP A 99 -25.54 10.72 17.94
C ASP A 99 -26.02 9.41 17.27
N LEU A 100 -25.37 8.29 17.61
CA LEU A 100 -25.72 6.98 17.05
C LEU A 100 -27.16 6.53 17.40
N ASN A 101 -27.78 7.08 18.44
CA ASN A 101 -29.18 6.77 18.77
C ASN A 101 -30.16 7.27 17.70
N GLU A 102 -29.76 8.30 16.95
CA GLU A 102 -30.55 8.91 15.88
C GLU A 102 -30.42 8.17 14.54
N PHE A 103 -29.55 7.14 14.46
CA PHE A 103 -29.40 6.35 13.24
C PHE A 103 -29.17 4.86 13.52
N ALA A 104 -30.27 4.09 13.47
CA ALA A 104 -30.27 2.66 13.79
C ALA A 104 -29.23 1.84 13.00
N ARG A 105 -28.97 2.16 11.72
CA ARG A 105 -27.98 1.43 10.91
C ARG A 105 -26.55 1.66 11.39
N ALA A 106 -26.19 2.90 11.74
CA ALA A 106 -24.86 3.19 12.29
C ALA A 106 -24.67 2.53 13.67
N ARG A 107 -25.71 2.54 14.51
CA ARG A 107 -25.70 1.82 15.79
C ARG A 107 -25.49 0.31 15.61
N GLN A 108 -26.19 -0.32 14.67
CA GLN A 108 -25.98 -1.75 14.36
C GLN A 108 -24.56 -2.04 13.88
N ALA A 109 -24.00 -1.18 13.01
CA ALA A 109 -22.62 -1.32 12.55
C ALA A 109 -21.62 -1.22 13.71
N LYS A 110 -21.86 -0.33 14.69
CA LYS A 110 -21.06 -0.24 15.92
C LYS A 110 -21.19 -1.51 16.78
N GLU A 111 -22.40 -2.03 16.97
CA GLU A 111 -22.65 -3.26 17.75
C GLU A 111 -21.97 -4.49 17.13
N GLN A 112 -21.81 -4.50 15.80
CA GLN A 112 -21.05 -5.52 15.07
C GLN A 112 -19.52 -5.33 15.15
N GLY A 113 -19.05 -4.27 15.83
CA GLY A 113 -17.62 -3.98 15.97
C GLY A 113 -16.97 -3.42 14.71
N LEU A 114 -17.75 -2.84 13.78
CA LEU A 114 -17.21 -2.32 12.51
C LEU A 114 -16.50 -0.96 12.67
N PHE A 115 -16.72 -0.26 13.77
CA PHE A 115 -16.02 0.98 14.15
C PHE A 115 -16.13 1.23 15.66
N GLU A 116 -15.28 2.11 16.18
CA GLU A 116 -15.26 2.49 17.59
C GLU A 116 -16.04 3.78 17.84
N GLU A 117 -16.84 3.78 18.91
CA GLU A 117 -17.59 4.97 19.33
C GLU A 117 -16.70 5.86 20.20
N PHE A 118 -16.68 7.17 19.95
CA PHE A 118 -16.15 8.14 20.92
C PHE A 118 -16.73 7.97 22.33
N GLY A 119 -15.91 8.27 23.33
CA GLY A 119 -16.32 8.27 24.74
C GLY A 119 -17.35 9.35 25.07
N GLU A 120 -17.79 9.35 26.33
CA GLU A 120 -18.73 10.33 26.89
C GLU A 120 -18.12 11.75 27.01
N ASP A 121 -16.81 11.86 26.88
CA ASP A 121 -16.07 13.13 26.88
C ASP A 121 -16.31 13.98 25.62
N VAL A 122 -16.80 13.36 24.54
CA VAL A 122 -17.18 14.05 23.30
C VAL A 122 -18.69 14.28 23.28
N SER A 123 -19.10 15.55 23.20
CA SER A 123 -20.53 15.90 23.15
C SER A 123 -21.21 15.33 21.91
N ARG A 124 -22.52 15.06 21.98
CA ARG A 124 -23.31 14.61 20.83
C ARG A 124 -24.10 15.77 20.22
N LEU A 125 -24.32 15.71 18.91
CA LEU A 125 -25.28 16.58 18.22
C LEU A 125 -26.70 16.32 18.74
N ASP A 126 -27.55 17.34 18.68
CA ASP A 126 -28.96 17.17 19.05
C ASP A 126 -29.73 16.37 17.98
N PRO A 127 -30.86 15.74 18.35
CA PRO A 127 -31.64 14.89 17.44
C PRO A 127 -32.07 15.57 16.14
N LYS A 128 -32.44 16.86 16.21
CA LYS A 128 -32.87 17.59 15.02
C LYS A 128 -31.71 17.78 14.06
N THR A 129 -30.55 18.20 14.56
CA THR A 129 -29.34 18.37 13.74
C THR A 129 -28.91 17.05 13.11
N CYS A 130 -29.00 15.92 13.84
CA CYS A 130 -28.75 14.59 13.28
C CYS A 130 -29.73 14.23 12.15
N SER A 131 -31.03 14.47 12.34
CA SER A 131 -32.04 14.23 11.30
C SER A 131 -31.79 15.08 10.06
N ASP A 132 -31.57 16.40 10.23
CA ASP A 132 -31.30 17.33 9.13
C ASP A 132 -30.04 16.93 8.35
N PHE A 133 -29.00 16.43 9.04
CA PHE A 133 -27.79 15.90 8.42
C PHE A 133 -28.05 14.63 7.59
N LEU A 134 -28.84 13.69 8.09
CA LEU A 134 -29.18 12.44 7.38
C LEU A 134 -30.05 12.69 6.14
N ASP A 135 -30.93 13.69 6.22
CA ASP A 135 -31.87 14.07 5.16
C ASP A 135 -31.23 14.95 4.07
N TYR A 136 -30.03 15.50 4.33
CA TYR A 136 -29.30 16.33 3.37
C TYR A 136 -29.18 15.63 2.01
N GLN A 137 -29.60 16.32 0.95
CA GLN A 137 -29.65 15.78 -0.41
C GLN A 137 -28.34 16.06 -1.16
N LEU A 138 -27.56 15.00 -1.36
CA LEU A 138 -26.37 15.03 -2.19
C LEU A 138 -26.80 15.03 -3.67
N ALA A 139 -26.35 16.02 -4.43
CA ALA A 139 -26.53 16.02 -5.87
C ALA A 139 -25.66 14.90 -6.48
N VAL A 140 -26.28 13.92 -7.12
CA VAL A 140 -25.64 12.72 -7.66
C VAL A 140 -25.99 12.55 -9.13
N THR A 141 -24.98 12.30 -9.97
CA THR A 141 -25.17 11.92 -11.38
C THR A 141 -24.58 10.53 -11.57
N ALA A 142 -25.42 9.56 -11.93
CA ALA A 142 -25.04 8.16 -12.12
C ALA A 142 -25.01 7.78 -13.61
N PHE A 143 -23.88 7.28 -14.08
CA PHE A 143 -23.70 6.81 -15.46
C PHE A 143 -23.91 5.29 -15.53
N SER A 144 -24.36 4.77 -16.68
CA SER A 144 -24.22 3.33 -16.94
C SER A 144 -22.74 2.98 -17.00
N GLY A 145 -22.35 1.98 -16.22
CA GLY A 145 -20.97 1.52 -16.07
C GLY A 145 -20.54 0.48 -17.11
N GLU A 146 -21.32 0.25 -18.17
CA GLU A 146 -20.99 -0.74 -19.21
C GLU A 146 -19.71 -0.43 -20.00
N ASP A 147 -19.31 0.84 -20.09
CA ASP A 147 -18.11 1.28 -20.82
C ASP A 147 -17.05 1.88 -19.88
N GLU A 148 -16.02 1.10 -19.55
CA GLU A 148 -14.92 1.52 -18.68
C GLU A 148 -14.06 2.65 -19.26
N LYS A 149 -13.89 2.71 -20.58
CA LYS A 149 -13.13 3.80 -21.21
C LYS A 149 -13.84 5.12 -20.99
N ARG A 150 -15.16 5.13 -21.14
CA ARG A 150 -15.98 6.32 -20.88
C ARG A 150 -15.91 6.77 -19.42
N ILE A 151 -15.95 5.86 -18.46
CA ILE A 151 -15.80 6.19 -17.03
C ILE A 151 -14.45 6.87 -16.80
N THR A 152 -13.40 6.31 -17.37
CA THR A 152 -12.04 6.79 -17.19
C THR A 152 -11.81 8.17 -17.85
N ASP A 153 -12.39 8.39 -19.02
CA ASP A 153 -12.40 9.70 -19.68
C ASP A 153 -13.15 10.76 -18.86
N ILE A 154 -14.30 10.42 -18.28
CA ILE A 154 -15.06 11.31 -17.40
C ILE A 154 -14.22 11.69 -16.18
N PHE A 155 -13.57 10.69 -15.55
CA PHE A 155 -12.67 10.91 -14.43
C PHE A 155 -11.52 11.88 -14.78
N GLY A 156 -10.82 11.63 -15.89
CA GLY A 156 -9.70 12.45 -16.33
C GLY A 156 -10.09 13.90 -16.63
N ARG A 157 -11.26 14.11 -17.25
CA ARG A 157 -11.77 15.46 -17.57
C ARG A 157 -12.10 16.27 -16.32
N ILE A 158 -12.68 15.64 -15.30
CA ILE A 158 -13.15 16.36 -14.11
C ILE A 158 -12.00 16.73 -13.19
N ASN A 159 -11.08 15.79 -12.99
CA ASN A 159 -9.94 16.00 -12.10
C ASN A 159 -8.85 16.90 -12.70
N SER A 160 -8.98 17.29 -13.98
CA SER A 160 -8.09 18.26 -14.62
C SER A 160 -8.27 19.71 -14.11
N GLY A 161 -9.40 20.05 -13.45
CA GLY A 161 -9.73 21.42 -13.01
C GLY A 161 -9.78 21.69 -11.50
N GLY A 162 -9.68 20.66 -10.63
CA GLY A 162 -9.82 20.76 -9.16
C GLY A 162 -8.48 20.80 -8.38
N LYS A 163 -8.49 20.46 -7.06
CA LYS A 163 -7.26 20.24 -6.27
C LYS A 163 -6.39 19.24 -7.02
N GLN A 164 -5.28 19.74 -7.58
CA GLN A 164 -4.54 19.05 -8.63
C GLN A 164 -4.16 17.64 -8.17
N LEU A 165 -4.53 16.65 -8.99
CA LEU A 165 -3.87 15.34 -8.97
C LEU A 165 -2.35 15.59 -8.99
N SER A 166 -1.61 14.81 -8.20
CA SER A 166 -0.15 14.76 -8.29
C SER A 166 0.27 14.43 -9.72
N ASP A 167 1.51 14.79 -10.07
CA ASP A 167 2.01 14.54 -11.42
C ASP A 167 1.90 13.05 -11.79
N GLN A 168 2.15 12.15 -10.84
CA GLN A 168 2.02 10.71 -11.05
C GLN A 168 0.58 10.22 -11.18
N GLU A 169 -0.35 10.72 -10.37
CA GLU A 169 -1.77 10.39 -10.51
C GLU A 169 -2.33 10.85 -11.87
N ARG A 170 -1.86 12.00 -12.38
CA ARG A 170 -2.24 12.49 -13.72
C ARG A 170 -1.74 11.58 -14.83
N ARG A 171 -0.53 11.03 -14.70
CA ARG A 171 0.04 10.10 -15.67
C ARG A 171 -0.74 8.79 -15.75
N GLN A 172 -1.14 8.24 -14.61
CA GLN A 172 -1.83 6.95 -14.56
C GLN A 172 -3.30 7.04 -14.98
N ALA A 173 -3.93 8.20 -14.84
CA ALA A 173 -5.34 8.39 -15.18
C ALA A 173 -5.63 8.02 -16.64
N GLY A 174 -6.26 6.86 -16.87
CA GLY A 174 -6.62 6.38 -18.20
C GLY A 174 -5.55 5.65 -18.98
N VAL A 175 -4.41 5.35 -18.36
CA VAL A 175 -3.34 4.60 -19.01
C VAL A 175 -3.38 3.14 -18.60
N LEU A 176 -3.79 2.28 -19.54
CA LEU A 176 -3.88 0.82 -19.39
C LEU A 176 -2.71 0.15 -20.13
N SER A 177 -1.49 0.33 -19.63
CA SER A 177 -0.30 -0.36 -20.16
C SER A 177 0.33 -1.26 -19.09
N ASP A 178 0.98 -2.34 -19.53
CA ASP A 178 1.66 -3.29 -18.65
C ASP A 178 2.72 -2.61 -17.78
N PHE A 179 3.36 -1.55 -18.29
CA PHE A 179 4.32 -0.76 -17.53
C PHE A 179 3.65 0.09 -16.44
N ALA A 180 2.52 0.74 -16.74
CA ALA A 180 1.77 1.50 -15.76
C ALA A 180 1.22 0.58 -14.65
N GLU A 181 0.76 -0.61 -15.02
CA GLU A 181 0.31 -1.63 -14.10
C GLU A 181 1.45 -2.17 -13.22
N LEU A 182 2.60 -2.52 -13.81
CA LEU A 182 3.80 -2.94 -13.07
C LEU A 182 4.20 -1.92 -11.99
N VAL A 183 4.24 -0.62 -12.34
CA VAL A 183 4.58 0.45 -11.39
C VAL A 183 3.56 0.53 -10.26
N ARG A 184 2.27 0.40 -10.58
CA ARG A 184 1.18 0.45 -9.59
C ARG A 184 1.24 -0.74 -8.63
N GLU A 185 1.43 -1.95 -9.16
CA GLU A 185 1.58 -3.18 -8.38
C GLU A 185 2.79 -3.10 -7.45
N LEU A 186 3.96 -2.73 -7.98
CA LEU A 186 5.16 -2.53 -7.16
C LEU A 186 4.96 -1.42 -6.11
N GLY A 187 4.34 -0.30 -6.46
CA GLY A 187 4.04 0.78 -5.50
C GLY A 187 3.16 0.31 -4.36
N ALA A 188 2.13 -0.48 -4.64
CA ALA A 188 1.25 -1.08 -3.65
C ALA A 188 2.01 -2.07 -2.74
N GLU A 189 2.75 -3.00 -3.34
CA GLU A 189 3.49 -4.04 -2.62
C GLU A 189 4.63 -3.49 -1.77
N LEU A 190 5.39 -2.50 -2.26
CA LEU A 190 6.49 -1.88 -1.52
C LEU A 190 6.00 -1.00 -0.35
N ARG A 191 4.76 -0.48 -0.42
CA ARG A 191 4.10 0.21 0.72
C ARG A 191 3.55 -0.78 1.75
N GLY A 192 3.40 -2.05 1.41
CA GLY A 192 2.68 -3.04 2.21
C GLY A 192 1.16 -2.84 2.19
N ASP A 193 0.63 -2.18 1.14
CA ASP A 193 -0.80 -2.00 0.91
C ASP A 193 -1.23 -2.91 -0.24
N VAL A 194 -1.69 -4.10 0.12
CA VAL A 194 -2.17 -5.11 -0.83
C VAL A 194 -3.68 -5.01 -0.97
N SER A 195 -4.11 -3.96 -1.67
CA SER A 195 -5.51 -3.72 -2.02
C SER A 195 -5.90 -4.38 -3.34
N LYS A 196 -7.11 -4.93 -3.44
CA LYS A 196 -7.72 -5.34 -4.72
C LYS A 196 -7.91 -4.13 -5.64
N GLU A 197 -7.93 -4.35 -6.96
CA GLU A 197 -8.19 -3.29 -7.94
C GLU A 197 -9.52 -2.57 -7.69
N ARG A 198 -10.54 -3.33 -7.26
CA ARG A 198 -11.82 -2.80 -6.79
C ARG A 198 -12.01 -3.15 -5.32
N LEU A 199 -12.41 -2.16 -4.55
CA LEU A 199 -12.57 -2.29 -3.11
C LEU A 199 -13.78 -1.47 -2.64
N ALA A 200 -14.51 -1.96 -1.66
CA ALA A 200 -15.63 -1.23 -1.08
C ALA A 200 -15.12 0.03 -0.35
N LEU A 201 -15.85 1.14 -0.46
CA LEU A 201 -15.43 2.42 0.13
C LEU A 201 -15.18 2.31 1.66
N HIS A 202 -15.85 1.39 2.35
CA HIS A 202 -15.63 1.18 3.79
C HIS A 202 -14.28 0.56 4.14
N ASP A 203 -13.62 -0.10 3.19
CA ASP A 203 -12.28 -0.67 3.38
C ASP A 203 -11.17 0.34 3.01
N MET A 204 -11.49 1.47 2.37
CA MET A 204 -10.52 2.48 1.96
C MET A 204 -9.65 3.02 3.12
N PRO A 205 -10.18 3.23 4.34
CA PRO A 205 -9.37 3.62 5.50
C PRO A 205 -8.24 2.62 5.83
N GLU A 206 -8.39 1.33 5.54
CA GLU A 206 -7.38 0.33 5.90
C GLU A 206 -6.11 0.42 5.03
N ILE A 207 -6.30 0.87 3.78
CA ILE A 207 -5.26 0.95 2.75
C ILE A 207 -4.74 2.37 2.54
N SER A 208 -5.44 3.36 3.12
CA SER A 208 -5.08 4.77 3.03
C SER A 208 -3.97 5.11 4.00
N ILE A 209 -3.15 6.09 3.59
CA ILE A 209 -1.97 6.50 4.34
C ILE A 209 -2.36 7.60 5.33
N GLU A 210 -2.16 7.35 6.62
CA GLU A 210 -2.23 8.38 7.67
C GLU A 210 -0.88 9.06 7.86
N THR A 211 -0.90 10.31 8.35
CA THR A 211 0.31 11.01 8.77
C THR A 211 0.14 11.45 10.22
N ALA A 212 1.22 11.55 11.00
CA ALA A 212 1.17 12.00 12.39
C ALA A 212 0.58 13.42 12.55
N LYS A 213 0.64 14.24 11.50
CA LYS A 213 0.05 15.59 11.46
C LYS A 213 -1.45 15.60 11.16
N ASN A 214 -2.00 14.48 10.65
CA ASN A 214 -3.41 14.31 10.32
C ASN A 214 -3.86 12.91 10.74
N PRO A 215 -4.04 12.66 12.05
CA PRO A 215 -4.52 11.37 12.52
C PRO A 215 -6.00 11.20 12.15
N HIS A 216 -6.29 10.13 11.42
CA HIS A 216 -7.62 9.73 10.97
C HIS A 216 -8.04 8.36 11.54
N GLY A 217 -7.15 7.66 12.23
CA GLY A 217 -7.30 6.26 12.64
C GLY A 217 -6.98 5.25 11.53
N TYR A 218 -6.24 5.64 10.48
CA TYR A 218 -5.88 4.71 9.40
C TYR A 218 -4.75 3.76 9.82
N LYS A 219 -4.78 2.53 9.30
CA LYS A 219 -3.86 1.45 9.70
C LYS A 219 -2.45 1.63 9.14
N LEU A 220 -2.31 2.23 7.96
CA LEU A 220 -1.02 2.42 7.31
C LEU A 220 -0.48 3.82 7.64
N LYS A 221 0.48 3.92 8.56
CA LYS A 221 1.11 5.21 8.87
C LYS A 221 2.25 5.47 7.90
N ALA A 222 2.25 6.64 7.27
CA ALA A 222 3.30 7.04 6.33
C ALA A 222 4.68 6.87 6.97
N GLU A 223 4.82 7.31 8.22
CA GLU A 223 6.07 7.29 8.98
C GLU A 223 6.61 5.87 9.25
N GLU A 224 5.76 4.84 9.17
CA GLU A 224 6.13 3.43 9.36
C GLU A 224 6.47 2.74 8.02
N ILE A 225 6.16 3.37 6.88
CA ILE A 225 6.50 2.83 5.55
C ILE A 225 7.97 3.10 5.28
N PHE A 226 8.71 2.09 4.82
CA PHE A 226 10.17 2.12 4.61
C PHE A 226 10.66 3.43 3.95
N TRP A 227 9.98 3.89 2.89
CA TRP A 227 10.28 5.14 2.20
C TRP A 227 10.39 6.35 3.13
N CYS A 228 9.42 6.56 4.01
CA CYS A 228 9.41 7.70 4.93
C CYS A 228 10.12 7.39 6.25
N GLN A 229 10.00 6.16 6.75
CA GLN A 229 10.69 5.69 7.95
C GLN A 229 12.20 5.90 7.84
N GLN A 230 12.78 5.67 6.65
CA GLN A 230 14.21 5.83 6.39
C GLN A 230 14.60 7.20 5.83
N GLY A 231 13.65 8.12 5.66
CA GLY A 231 13.88 9.47 5.16
C GLY A 231 14.26 9.53 3.68
N ILE A 232 13.92 8.49 2.91
CA ILE A 232 14.07 8.46 1.45
C ILE A 232 13.07 9.41 0.81
N LEU A 233 11.84 9.42 1.31
CA LEU A 233 10.75 10.33 0.95
C LEU A 233 10.23 11.06 2.19
N ARG A 234 9.69 12.27 2.01
CA ARG A 234 8.84 12.89 3.03
C ARG A 234 7.43 12.30 2.96
N THR A 235 6.67 12.43 4.04
CA THR A 235 5.27 11.98 4.06
C THR A 235 4.39 12.72 3.03
N SER A 236 4.73 13.98 2.73
CA SER A 236 4.10 14.72 1.62
C SER A 236 4.41 14.12 0.26
N ASP A 237 5.66 13.68 0.05
CA ASP A 237 6.11 13.12 -1.23
C ASP A 237 5.39 11.79 -1.49
N LEU A 238 5.33 10.93 -0.46
CA LEU A 238 4.60 9.66 -0.54
C LEU A 238 3.09 9.87 -0.81
N ARG A 239 2.48 10.89 -0.21
CA ARG A 239 1.07 11.23 -0.46
C ARG A 239 0.82 11.68 -1.89
N ASP A 240 1.82 12.31 -2.50
CA ASP A 240 1.77 12.79 -3.88
C ASP A 240 2.32 11.72 -4.87
N SER A 241 2.41 10.45 -4.43
CA SER A 241 2.85 9.27 -5.21
C SER A 241 4.28 9.35 -5.78
N ASP A 242 5.18 10.09 -5.11
CA ASP A 242 6.58 10.20 -5.53
C ASP A 242 7.36 8.88 -5.42
N ASP A 243 6.88 7.91 -4.63
CA ASP A 243 7.45 6.56 -4.60
C ASP A 243 7.19 5.79 -5.90
N GLU A 244 6.03 5.97 -6.51
CA GLU A 244 5.75 5.42 -7.84
C GLU A 244 6.57 6.13 -8.92
N GLU A 245 6.82 7.44 -8.78
CA GLU A 245 7.79 8.13 -9.65
C GLU A 245 9.21 7.57 -9.52
N MET A 246 9.62 7.19 -8.30
CA MET A 246 10.90 6.51 -8.11
C MET A 246 10.89 5.11 -8.74
N ILE A 247 9.82 4.35 -8.58
CA ILE A 247 9.67 3.02 -9.19
C ILE A 247 9.71 3.11 -10.72
N ILE A 248 9.10 4.13 -11.33
CA ILE A 248 9.23 4.41 -12.76
C ILE A 248 10.70 4.55 -13.14
N ASP A 249 11.44 5.42 -12.45
CA ASP A 249 12.85 5.65 -12.75
C ASP A 249 13.66 4.35 -12.60
N LEU A 250 13.41 3.54 -11.57
CA LEU A 250 14.09 2.27 -11.33
C LEU A 250 13.78 1.25 -12.44
N CYS A 251 12.50 0.97 -12.69
CA CYS A 251 12.07 -0.01 -13.69
C CYS A 251 12.50 0.40 -15.11
N ALA A 252 12.32 1.67 -15.48
CA ALA A 252 12.76 2.15 -16.80
C ALA A 252 14.29 2.01 -16.97
N SER A 253 15.06 2.27 -15.91
CA SER A 253 16.52 2.12 -15.96
C SER A 253 16.97 0.67 -16.11
N VAL A 254 16.27 -0.26 -15.45
CA VAL A 254 16.50 -1.70 -15.61
C VAL A 254 16.19 -2.14 -17.04
N LEU A 255 15.01 -1.79 -17.56
CA LEU A 255 14.54 -2.18 -18.90
C LEU A 255 15.42 -1.64 -20.03
N LEU A 256 15.94 -0.41 -19.88
CA LEU A 256 16.82 0.22 -20.86
C LEU A 256 18.30 -0.17 -20.69
N GLY A 257 18.65 -0.84 -19.59
CA GLY A 257 20.02 -1.26 -19.30
C GLY A 257 20.94 -0.13 -18.82
N GLY A 258 20.39 1.03 -18.42
CA GLY A 258 21.13 2.19 -17.97
C GLY A 258 20.20 3.26 -17.37
N PRO A 259 20.73 4.21 -16.57
CA PRO A 259 19.90 5.16 -15.85
C PRO A 259 19.19 6.15 -16.79
N VAL A 260 17.94 6.46 -16.47
CA VAL A 260 17.11 7.46 -17.19
C VAL A 260 17.26 8.86 -16.61
N ASP A 261 16.84 9.90 -17.36
CA ASP A 261 16.98 11.32 -16.97
C ASP A 261 16.10 11.74 -15.77
N GLY A 262 15.16 10.89 -15.32
CA GLY A 262 14.38 11.11 -14.08
C GLY A 262 13.63 12.43 -14.01
N THR A 263 13.35 13.04 -15.16
CA THR A 263 12.61 14.29 -15.25
C THR A 263 11.12 14.02 -15.33
N ARG A 264 10.32 15.00 -14.88
CA ARG A 264 8.87 14.98 -15.07
C ARG A 264 8.49 14.71 -16.52
N VAL A 265 9.12 15.41 -17.47
CA VAL A 265 8.85 15.28 -18.91
C VAL A 265 9.11 13.85 -19.39
N TYR A 266 10.24 13.25 -18.99
CA TYR A 266 10.55 11.87 -19.35
C TYR A 266 9.50 10.90 -18.80
N ARG A 267 9.07 11.06 -17.54
CA ARG A 267 8.02 10.22 -16.96
C ARG A 267 6.68 10.44 -17.67
N ASP A 268 6.31 11.67 -18.02
CA ASP A 268 5.10 11.97 -18.78
C ASP A 268 5.11 11.22 -20.12
N ASN A 269 6.25 11.20 -20.82
CA ASN A 269 6.43 10.47 -22.08
C ASN A 269 6.23 8.95 -21.95
N LEU A 270 6.55 8.34 -20.80
CA LEU A 270 6.36 6.90 -20.59
C LEU A 270 4.88 6.51 -20.47
N TYR A 271 4.00 7.47 -20.20
CA TYR A 271 2.56 7.27 -20.05
C TYR A 271 1.76 7.78 -21.25
N ASP A 272 2.39 8.50 -22.18
CA ASP A 272 1.82 8.78 -23.50
C ASP A 272 2.07 7.60 -24.44
N LEU A 273 1.06 6.74 -24.62
CA LEU A 273 1.16 5.53 -25.46
C LEU A 273 1.48 5.80 -26.93
N SER A 274 1.37 7.05 -27.39
CA SER A 274 1.78 7.46 -28.75
C SER A 274 3.25 7.89 -28.84
N HIS A 275 3.90 8.13 -27.71
CA HIS A 275 5.28 8.58 -27.64
C HIS A 275 6.28 7.43 -27.81
N GLN A 276 7.42 7.71 -28.45
CA GLN A 276 8.44 6.69 -28.73
C GLN A 276 9.01 6.04 -27.45
N ASP A 277 9.17 6.81 -26.38
CA ASP A 277 9.67 6.30 -25.09
C ASP A 277 8.73 5.23 -24.50
N ALA A 278 7.41 5.44 -24.54
CA ALA A 278 6.43 4.47 -24.06
C ALA A 278 6.44 3.19 -24.92
N VAL A 279 6.54 3.33 -26.24
CA VAL A 279 6.62 2.20 -27.18
C VAL A 279 7.88 1.36 -26.93
N GLU A 280 9.04 2.00 -26.74
CA GLU A 280 10.29 1.30 -26.46
C GLU A 280 10.26 0.61 -25.09
N ILE A 281 9.76 1.28 -24.04
CA ILE A 281 9.61 0.66 -22.71
C ILE A 281 8.68 -0.55 -22.77
N GLY A 282 7.55 -0.45 -23.46
CA GLY A 282 6.63 -1.59 -23.64
C GLY A 282 7.30 -2.76 -24.36
N LYS A 283 8.09 -2.49 -25.40
CA LYS A 283 8.86 -3.52 -26.11
C LYS A 283 9.90 -4.18 -25.20
N ARG A 284 10.63 -3.39 -24.41
CA ARG A 284 11.63 -3.89 -23.46
C ARG A 284 11.00 -4.72 -22.36
N LEU A 285 9.87 -4.26 -21.82
CA LEU A 285 9.12 -4.98 -20.79
C LEU A 285 8.63 -6.34 -21.30
N ASN A 286 8.08 -6.38 -22.52
CA ASN A 286 7.66 -7.63 -23.14
C ASN A 286 8.82 -8.62 -23.36
N ALA A 287 10.01 -8.11 -23.73
CA ALA A 287 11.19 -8.95 -23.90
C ALA A 287 11.79 -9.42 -22.57
N TYR A 288 11.70 -8.59 -21.51
CA TYR A 288 12.23 -8.88 -20.18
C TYR A 288 11.29 -9.77 -19.35
N GLY A 289 9.98 -9.64 -19.54
CA GLY A 289 8.94 -10.28 -18.73
C GLY A 289 8.52 -9.42 -17.53
N LYS A 290 7.22 -9.11 -17.42
CA LYS A 290 6.64 -8.30 -16.33
C LYS A 290 6.89 -8.91 -14.95
N ASP A 291 6.62 -10.20 -14.79
CA ASP A 291 6.81 -10.88 -13.51
C ASP A 291 8.29 -10.98 -13.13
N GLN A 292 9.16 -11.15 -14.12
CA GLN A 292 10.60 -11.23 -13.89
C GLN A 292 11.12 -9.90 -13.30
N ILE A 293 10.86 -8.77 -13.96
CA ILE A 293 11.31 -7.47 -13.45
C ILE A 293 10.67 -7.14 -12.10
N ALA A 294 9.40 -7.47 -11.89
CA ALA A 294 8.73 -7.26 -10.61
C ALA A 294 9.46 -8.01 -9.48
N ASN A 295 9.75 -9.29 -9.68
CA ASN A 295 10.44 -10.12 -8.70
C ASN A 295 11.87 -9.64 -8.41
N GLU A 296 12.62 -9.24 -9.44
CA GLU A 296 13.98 -8.73 -9.28
C GLU A 296 14.01 -7.40 -8.53
N VAL A 297 13.09 -6.48 -8.85
CA VAL A 297 12.95 -5.20 -8.13
C VAL A 297 12.60 -5.44 -6.66
N LYS A 298 11.68 -6.35 -6.37
CA LYS A 298 11.32 -6.73 -5.00
C LYS A 298 12.47 -7.36 -4.23
N LEU A 299 13.21 -8.27 -4.88
CA LEU A 299 14.39 -8.90 -4.29
C LEU A 299 15.44 -7.85 -3.88
N VAL A 300 15.74 -6.92 -4.79
CA VAL A 300 16.72 -5.85 -4.56
C VAL A 300 16.25 -4.90 -3.46
N PHE A 301 14.98 -4.48 -3.51
CA PHE A 301 14.39 -3.63 -2.48
C PHE A 301 14.45 -4.29 -1.10
N SER A 302 14.11 -5.57 -1.02
CA SER A 302 14.14 -6.31 0.23
C SER A 302 15.55 -6.51 0.79
N ALA A 303 16.51 -6.80 -0.08
CA ALA A 303 17.92 -6.90 0.31
C ALA A 303 18.43 -5.56 0.86
N LEU A 304 18.09 -4.44 0.21
CA LEU A 304 18.44 -3.11 0.68
C LEU A 304 17.76 -2.81 2.02
N ARG A 305 16.45 -3.08 2.15
CA ARG A 305 15.70 -2.92 3.41
C ARG A 305 16.35 -3.71 4.54
N SER A 306 16.69 -4.98 4.30
CA SER A 306 17.36 -5.85 5.27
C SER A 306 18.73 -5.31 5.70
N VAL A 307 19.49 -4.71 4.78
CA VAL A 307 20.77 -4.06 5.12
C VAL A 307 20.56 -2.83 6.00
N VAL A 308 19.60 -1.98 5.66
CA VAL A 308 19.33 -0.76 6.45
C VAL A 308 18.83 -1.13 7.84
N GLU A 309 17.79 -1.97 7.93
CA GLU A 309 17.16 -2.35 9.21
C GLU A 309 18.06 -3.27 10.05
N GLY A 310 18.85 -4.14 9.41
CA GLY A 310 19.82 -5.00 10.08
C GLY A 310 21.01 -4.24 10.68
N SER A 311 21.30 -3.04 10.17
CA SER A 311 22.36 -2.18 10.72
C SER A 311 21.89 -1.32 11.91
N SER A 312 20.62 -0.88 11.89
CA SER A 312 20.01 -0.09 12.97
C SER A 312 18.49 -0.06 12.86
N ALA A 313 17.81 -0.11 14.02
CA ALA A 313 16.37 0.05 14.13
C ALA A 313 15.91 1.53 14.20
N GLU A 314 16.84 2.49 14.17
CA GLU A 314 16.48 3.90 14.27
C GLU A 314 15.74 4.41 13.02
N SER A 315 14.71 5.23 13.24
CA SER A 315 14.11 6.00 12.15
C SER A 315 15.12 6.97 11.53
N ASN A 316 15.00 7.16 10.23
CA ASN A 316 15.86 7.96 9.38
C ASN A 316 17.32 7.47 9.35
N HIS A 317 17.58 6.20 9.67
CA HIS A 317 18.93 5.66 9.69
C HIS A 317 19.62 5.79 8.32
N PHE A 318 18.93 5.42 7.24
CA PHE A 318 19.45 5.62 5.87
C PHE A 318 19.77 7.10 5.61
N ARG A 319 18.81 8.02 5.84
CA ARG A 319 19.02 9.47 5.65
C ARG A 319 20.22 9.98 6.44
N LYS A 320 20.30 9.68 7.75
CA LYS A 320 21.40 10.10 8.63
C LYS A 320 22.75 9.54 8.17
N THR A 321 22.75 8.35 7.57
CA THR A 321 23.98 7.74 7.05
C THR A 321 24.44 8.43 5.76
N VAL A 322 23.55 8.55 4.77
CA VAL A 322 23.92 9.13 3.46
C VAL A 322 24.10 10.66 3.50
N TYR A 323 23.44 11.33 4.45
CA TYR A 323 23.52 12.77 4.70
C TYR A 323 23.54 13.05 6.23
N PRO A 324 24.74 13.07 6.86
CA PRO A 324 24.87 13.21 8.32
C PRO A 324 24.44 14.56 8.89
N THR A 325 24.39 15.60 8.06
CA THR A 325 23.94 16.93 8.50
C THR A 325 22.43 16.92 8.78
N PRO A 326 21.95 17.51 9.89
CA PRO A 326 20.52 17.57 10.19
C PRO A 326 19.70 18.16 9.04
N THR A 327 18.74 17.39 8.54
CA THR A 327 17.86 17.81 7.44
C THR A 327 16.51 17.10 7.50
N SER A 328 15.49 17.75 6.95
CA SER A 328 14.18 17.17 6.66
C SER A 328 14.00 16.81 5.17
N ASN A 329 15.03 17.02 4.34
CA ASN A 329 14.95 16.78 2.91
C ASN A 329 15.03 15.28 2.60
N ALA A 330 14.18 14.85 1.67
CA ALA A 330 14.17 13.50 1.10
C ALA A 330 15.53 13.17 0.45
N GLN A 331 15.99 11.93 0.60
CA GLN A 331 17.26 11.44 0.03
C GLN A 331 17.03 10.53 -1.18
N LYS A 332 16.30 11.03 -2.18
CA LYS A 332 15.93 10.28 -3.40
C LYS A 332 17.15 9.86 -4.23
N SER A 333 18.08 10.78 -4.51
CA SER A 333 19.25 10.49 -5.37
C SER A 333 20.22 9.49 -4.73
N PRO A 334 20.60 9.61 -3.44
CA PRO A 334 21.37 8.57 -2.77
C PRO A 334 20.68 7.21 -2.79
N PHE A 335 19.37 7.17 -2.57
CA PHE A 335 18.61 5.92 -2.64
C PHE A 335 18.64 5.30 -4.03
N TYR A 336 18.35 6.09 -5.08
CA TYR A 336 18.37 5.61 -6.47
C TYR A 336 19.75 5.03 -6.83
N ALA A 337 20.84 5.73 -6.51
CA ALA A 337 22.19 5.23 -6.77
C ALA A 337 22.51 3.94 -6.00
N THR A 338 22.07 3.85 -4.75
CA THR A 338 22.23 2.65 -3.91
C THR A 338 21.42 1.48 -4.45
N PHE A 339 20.16 1.69 -4.81
CA PHE A 339 19.30 0.65 -5.38
C PHE A 339 19.89 0.11 -6.67
N MET A 340 20.29 0.97 -7.61
CA MET A 340 20.86 0.52 -8.87
C MET A 340 22.21 -0.20 -8.70
N ALA A 341 23.02 0.22 -7.72
CA ALA A 341 24.24 -0.50 -7.36
C ALA A 341 23.94 -1.89 -6.79
N PHE A 342 22.94 -2.02 -5.92
CA PHE A 342 22.45 -3.31 -5.43
C PHE A 342 21.90 -4.17 -6.57
N PHE A 343 21.12 -3.57 -7.49
CA PHE A 343 20.57 -4.28 -8.64
C PHE A 343 21.67 -4.88 -9.51
N ASP A 344 22.70 -4.10 -9.84
CA ASP A 344 23.87 -4.58 -10.58
C ASP A 344 24.54 -5.75 -9.85
N LEU A 345 24.84 -5.61 -8.55
CA LEU A 345 25.53 -6.64 -7.78
C LEU A 345 24.70 -7.91 -7.62
N ILE A 346 23.41 -7.79 -7.31
CA ILE A 346 22.51 -8.92 -7.04
C ILE A 346 22.10 -9.62 -8.32
N ILE A 347 21.57 -8.87 -9.29
CA ILE A 347 20.95 -9.45 -10.48
C ILE A 347 21.99 -9.73 -11.56
N LYS A 348 22.89 -8.78 -11.86
CA LYS A 348 23.84 -8.94 -12.96
C LYS A 348 25.08 -9.73 -12.57
N GLU A 349 25.52 -9.63 -11.31
CA GLU A 349 26.76 -10.24 -10.85
C GLU A 349 26.55 -11.45 -9.93
N GLY A 350 25.30 -11.73 -9.51
CA GLY A 350 24.96 -12.87 -8.66
C GLY A 350 25.59 -12.77 -7.26
N MET A 351 25.78 -11.56 -6.75
CA MET A 351 26.38 -11.27 -5.45
C MET A 351 25.34 -10.77 -4.45
N PHE A 352 25.46 -11.15 -3.19
CA PHE A 352 24.52 -10.74 -2.14
C PHE A 352 25.20 -9.97 -1.02
N PRO A 353 24.48 -9.05 -0.35
CA PRO A 353 24.97 -8.38 0.85
C PRO A 353 25.42 -9.37 1.92
N ASP A 354 26.58 -9.12 2.53
CA ASP A 354 27.11 -9.97 3.61
C ASP A 354 26.99 -9.32 4.99
N ASP A 355 27.50 -8.09 5.14
CA ASP A 355 27.57 -7.39 6.42
C ASP A 355 26.84 -6.04 6.36
N SER A 356 25.66 -5.99 6.98
CA SER A 356 24.78 -4.82 6.97
C SER A 356 25.45 -3.57 7.55
N GLN A 357 26.23 -3.70 8.62
CA GLN A 357 26.89 -2.55 9.26
C GLN A 357 28.00 -1.99 8.39
N LYS A 358 28.83 -2.85 7.78
CA LYS A 358 29.90 -2.40 6.89
C LYS A 358 29.35 -1.76 5.63
N ILE A 359 28.30 -2.33 5.03
CA ILE A 359 27.65 -1.74 3.85
C ILE A 359 27.14 -0.34 4.17
N MET A 360 26.41 -0.18 5.27
CA MET A 360 25.93 1.15 5.70
C MET A 360 27.09 2.11 6.01
N GLY A 361 28.17 1.61 6.62
CA GLY A 361 29.40 2.37 6.81
C GLY A 361 30.01 2.90 5.50
N CYS A 362 30.02 2.09 4.43
CA CYS A 362 30.49 2.50 3.11
C CYS A 362 29.64 3.63 2.48
N LEU A 363 28.33 3.64 2.79
CA LEU A 363 27.39 4.66 2.32
C LEU A 363 27.44 5.96 3.13
N ASN A 364 28.29 6.05 4.17
CA ASN A 364 28.41 7.23 4.99
C ASN A 364 28.75 8.48 4.16
N ASN A 365 27.95 9.52 4.34
CA ASN A 365 28.01 10.79 3.62
C ASN A 365 28.00 10.64 2.10
N LEU A 366 27.30 9.63 1.56
CA LEU A 366 27.19 9.39 0.11
C LEU A 366 26.69 10.62 -0.64
N ALA A 367 25.74 11.37 -0.08
CA ALA A 367 25.13 12.53 -0.73
C ALA A 367 26.14 13.65 -1.05
N SER A 368 27.28 13.72 -0.35
CA SER A 368 28.36 14.67 -0.67
C SER A 368 29.34 14.15 -1.73
N LYS A 369 29.26 12.85 -2.08
CA LYS A 369 30.15 12.16 -3.03
C LYS A 369 29.52 11.97 -4.40
N ILE A 370 28.21 12.11 -4.49
CA ILE A 370 27.44 11.94 -5.73
C ILE A 370 26.97 13.29 -6.25
N GLU A 371 26.82 13.39 -7.57
CA GLU A 371 26.25 14.56 -8.22
C GLU A 371 24.74 14.60 -7.96
N VAL A 372 24.30 15.55 -7.15
CA VAL A 372 22.89 15.83 -6.88
C VAL A 372 22.54 17.10 -7.62
N GLY A 373 22.15 16.98 -8.90
CA GLY A 373 21.87 18.14 -9.75
C GLY A 373 20.88 19.09 -9.09
N GLN A 374 21.19 20.40 -9.05
CA GLN A 374 20.37 21.40 -8.34
C GLN A 374 18.93 21.53 -8.87
N LYS A 375 18.63 21.02 -10.07
CA LYS A 375 17.27 20.97 -10.65
C LYS A 375 16.97 19.74 -11.51
N GLN A 376 17.98 19.12 -12.13
CA GLN A 376 17.84 17.91 -12.96
C GLN A 376 19.14 17.10 -12.89
N THR A 377 19.05 15.79 -12.65
CA THR A 377 20.21 14.88 -12.71
C THR A 377 20.17 14.19 -14.07
N LYS A 378 21.15 14.46 -14.95
CA LYS A 378 21.18 13.82 -16.27
C LYS A 378 21.53 12.34 -16.13
N ALA A 379 21.18 11.53 -17.12
CA ALA A 379 21.54 10.11 -17.18
C ALA A 379 23.06 9.90 -16.97
N ALA A 380 23.90 10.75 -17.57
CA ALA A 380 25.36 10.67 -17.42
C ALA A 380 25.83 10.84 -15.96
N ASP A 381 25.24 11.77 -15.21
CA ASP A 381 25.56 12.00 -13.80
C ASP A 381 25.11 10.80 -12.96
N ARG A 382 23.93 10.24 -13.28
CA ARG A 382 23.43 9.02 -12.63
C ARG A 382 24.35 7.81 -12.86
N ILE A 383 24.93 7.63 -14.04
CA ILE A 383 25.91 6.56 -14.31
C ILE A 383 27.10 6.68 -13.36
N THR A 384 27.66 7.89 -13.23
CA THR A 384 28.80 8.15 -12.35
C THR A 384 28.44 7.86 -10.89
N ASN A 385 27.27 8.31 -10.44
CA ASN A 385 26.78 8.08 -9.09
C ASN A 385 26.60 6.59 -8.78
N ILE A 386 26.04 5.81 -9.72
CA ILE A 386 25.83 4.37 -9.57
C ILE A 386 27.17 3.64 -9.49
N ASN A 387 28.10 3.95 -10.40
CA ASN A 387 29.43 3.32 -10.43
C ASN A 387 30.23 3.62 -9.16
N LEU A 388 30.20 4.86 -8.69
CA LEU A 388 30.82 5.26 -7.43
C LEU A 388 30.20 4.48 -6.26
N THR A 389 28.87 4.45 -6.17
CA THR A 389 28.16 3.76 -5.08
C THR A 389 28.45 2.26 -5.10
N LYS A 390 28.43 1.63 -6.28
CA LYS A 390 28.79 0.23 -6.47
C LYS A 390 30.21 -0.05 -6.01
N GLY A 391 31.18 0.79 -6.40
CA GLY A 391 32.57 0.66 -5.99
C GLY A 391 32.77 0.73 -4.48
N LEU A 392 31.99 1.56 -3.77
CA LEU A 392 32.05 1.68 -2.31
C LEU A 392 31.57 0.43 -1.57
N ILE A 393 30.54 -0.25 -2.10
CA ILE A 393 29.86 -1.36 -1.39
C ILE A 393 30.30 -2.74 -1.87
N ARG A 394 30.90 -2.86 -3.06
CA ARG A 394 31.20 -4.14 -3.73
C ARG A 394 31.93 -5.15 -2.85
N ASP A 395 32.92 -4.72 -2.08
CA ASP A 395 33.74 -5.60 -1.23
C ASP A 395 32.96 -6.21 -0.06
N GLN A 396 31.75 -5.71 0.21
CA GLN A 396 30.84 -6.22 1.23
C GLN A 396 29.73 -7.12 0.64
N PHE A 397 29.87 -7.49 -0.64
CA PHE A 397 29.01 -8.43 -1.32
C PHE A 397 29.78 -9.71 -1.64
N VAL A 398 29.11 -10.86 -1.53
CA VAL A 398 29.73 -12.17 -1.73
C VAL A 398 28.88 -13.04 -2.66
N LYS A 399 29.51 -13.97 -3.37
CA LYS A 399 28.77 -14.99 -4.15
C LYS A 399 28.25 -16.05 -3.17
N LYS A 400 26.92 -16.23 -3.08
CA LYS A 400 26.29 -17.31 -2.29
C LYS A 400 25.55 -18.27 -3.22
N ASP A 401 25.38 -19.51 -2.78
CA ASP A 401 24.75 -20.58 -3.56
C ASP A 401 23.22 -20.37 -3.66
N VAL A 402 22.67 -20.39 -4.89
CA VAL A 402 21.32 -19.88 -5.23
C VAL A 402 20.19 -20.59 -4.47
N SER A 403 20.40 -21.84 -4.04
CA SER A 403 19.41 -22.66 -3.34
C SER A 403 19.05 -22.18 -1.92
N ALA A 404 19.94 -21.45 -1.24
CA ALA A 404 19.64 -20.88 0.08
C ALA A 404 18.64 -19.70 0.03
N PHE A 405 18.26 -19.25 -1.17
CA PHE A 405 17.61 -17.95 -1.38
C PHE A 405 16.19 -17.98 -1.93
N GLN A 406 15.63 -19.15 -2.25
CA GLN A 406 14.16 -19.28 -2.44
C GLN A 406 13.38 -18.98 -1.14
N HIS A 407 14.08 -18.78 -0.01
CA HIS A 407 13.53 -18.45 1.31
C HIS A 407 14.18 -17.20 1.95
N GLY A 408 14.91 -16.38 1.18
CA GLY A 408 15.72 -15.25 1.68
C GLY A 408 15.03 -13.88 1.71
N PRO A 409 15.79 -12.76 1.64
CA PRO A 409 15.26 -11.39 1.71
C PRO A 409 14.12 -11.13 0.72
N GLY A 410 14.20 -11.64 -0.52
CA GLY A 410 13.11 -11.48 -1.51
C GLY A 410 11.74 -11.95 -1.03
N VAL A 411 11.69 -12.91 -0.10
CA VAL A 411 10.45 -13.46 0.46
C VAL A 411 9.87 -12.58 1.57
N ILE A 412 10.65 -11.66 2.18
CA ILE A 412 10.16 -10.84 3.31
C ILE A 412 8.99 -9.95 2.89
N LEU A 413 9.10 -9.27 1.74
CA LEU A 413 8.00 -8.44 1.24
C LEU A 413 6.79 -9.28 0.84
N ASP A 414 7.02 -10.38 0.12
CA ASP A 414 5.93 -11.28 -0.27
C ASP A 414 5.26 -11.90 0.96
N PHE A 415 6.02 -12.19 2.01
CA PHE A 415 5.53 -12.69 3.30
C PHE A 415 4.68 -11.65 4.05
N GLU A 416 5.18 -10.43 4.21
CA GLU A 416 4.43 -9.34 4.86
C GLU A 416 3.14 -8.99 4.09
N ASN A 417 3.20 -9.02 2.76
CA ASN A 417 2.05 -8.80 1.89
C ASN A 417 1.04 -9.95 2.00
N SER A 418 1.48 -11.20 1.97
CA SER A 418 0.60 -12.35 2.19
C SER A 418 -0.06 -12.34 3.56
N ILE A 419 0.67 -11.97 4.61
CA ILE A 419 0.07 -11.76 5.94
C ILE A 419 -1.02 -10.70 5.85
N SER A 420 -0.76 -9.58 5.20
CA SER A 420 -1.75 -8.50 5.08
C SER A 420 -3.01 -8.95 4.31
N ARG A 421 -2.85 -9.71 3.22
CA ARG A 421 -3.97 -10.29 2.43
C ARG A 421 -4.76 -11.37 3.18
N ALA A 422 -4.12 -12.15 4.05
CA ALA A 422 -4.77 -13.24 4.78
C ALA A 422 -5.97 -12.79 5.62
N LYS A 423 -5.99 -11.52 6.06
CA LYS A 423 -7.11 -10.96 6.82
C LYS A 423 -8.39 -10.79 5.98
N THR A 424 -8.25 -10.59 4.67
CA THR A 424 -9.36 -10.33 3.74
C THR A 424 -9.62 -11.49 2.77
N GLU A 425 -8.65 -12.39 2.58
CA GLU A 425 -8.71 -13.53 1.65
C GLU A 425 -8.40 -14.86 2.37
N THR A 426 -9.09 -15.14 3.48
CA THR A 426 -8.80 -16.30 4.34
C THR A 426 -8.78 -17.66 3.64
N SER A 427 -9.45 -17.83 2.49
CA SER A 427 -9.44 -19.09 1.74
C SER A 427 -8.13 -19.38 1.00
N ARG A 428 -7.24 -18.39 0.86
CA ARG A 428 -5.96 -18.53 0.12
C ARG A 428 -4.73 -18.60 1.00
N TYR A 429 -4.86 -18.34 2.30
CA TYR A 429 -3.73 -18.23 3.22
C TYR A 429 -3.99 -19.07 4.47
N GLU A 430 -3.04 -19.93 4.80
CA GLU A 430 -3.07 -20.73 6.03
C GLU A 430 -1.82 -20.48 6.87
N PHE A 431 -2.00 -20.33 8.18
CA PHE A 431 -0.91 -20.14 9.14
C PHE A 431 -0.84 -21.33 10.09
N LYS A 432 0.35 -21.92 10.22
CA LYS A 432 0.65 -22.93 11.23
C LYS A 432 1.76 -22.44 12.14
N GLN A 433 1.57 -22.57 13.45
CA GLN A 433 2.58 -22.19 14.43
C GLN A 433 3.84 -23.07 14.33
N GLY A 434 3.68 -24.32 13.90
CA GLY A 434 4.70 -25.36 13.82
C GLY A 434 4.04 -26.73 13.68
N PHE A 435 4.84 -27.78 13.80
CA PHE A 435 4.46 -29.20 13.73
C PHE A 435 4.36 -29.87 15.10
N LEU A 436 4.94 -29.29 16.14
CA LEU A 436 4.90 -29.83 17.49
C LEU A 436 3.68 -29.32 18.26
N ARG A 437 3.12 -30.20 19.10
CA ARG A 437 2.06 -29.82 20.03
C ARG A 437 2.57 -28.79 21.05
N LEU A 438 1.68 -27.89 21.46
CA LEU A 438 1.95 -26.84 22.47
C LEU A 438 1.75 -27.34 23.91
N ASP A 439 1.96 -28.63 24.12
CA ASP A 439 2.03 -29.26 25.44
C ASP A 439 3.50 -29.42 25.88
N ASP A 440 3.72 -29.82 27.13
CA ASP A 440 5.08 -29.95 27.66
C ASP A 440 5.86 -31.13 27.04
N ASN A 441 5.16 -32.06 26.37
CA ASN A 441 5.79 -33.23 25.75
C ASN A 441 6.40 -32.92 24.37
N ARG A 442 5.95 -31.83 23.73
CA ARG A 442 6.52 -31.30 22.47
C ARG A 442 6.65 -32.35 21.37
N GLN A 443 5.69 -33.28 21.32
CA GLN A 443 5.66 -34.31 20.29
C GLN A 443 5.02 -33.78 19.01
N MET A 444 5.43 -34.34 17.87
CA MET A 444 4.83 -34.04 16.57
C MET A 444 3.35 -34.43 16.59
N ASP A 445 2.50 -33.55 16.11
CA ASP A 445 1.08 -33.85 16.03
C ASP A 445 0.81 -34.75 14.82
N PRO A 446 0.40 -36.03 14.99
CA PRO A 446 0.26 -36.97 13.88
C PRO A 446 -0.76 -36.55 12.82
N GLU A 447 -1.78 -35.76 13.17
CA GLU A 447 -2.79 -35.30 12.22
C GLU A 447 -2.35 -34.06 11.43
N ILE A 448 -1.31 -33.33 11.85
CA ILE A 448 -1.01 -32.02 11.28
C ILE A 448 -0.58 -32.09 9.81
N LEU A 449 0.15 -33.14 9.43
CA LEU A 449 0.55 -33.37 8.05
C LEU A 449 -0.66 -33.62 7.15
N LYS A 450 -1.64 -34.36 7.65
CA LYS A 450 -2.88 -34.61 6.94
C LYS A 450 -3.68 -33.31 6.78
N THR A 451 -3.83 -32.53 7.84
CA THR A 451 -4.51 -31.23 7.78
C THR A 451 -3.81 -30.28 6.81
N ILE A 452 -2.47 -30.23 6.80
CA ILE A 452 -1.71 -29.41 5.85
C ILE A 452 -2.00 -29.82 4.40
N LEU A 453 -2.02 -31.12 4.11
CA LEU A 453 -2.34 -31.62 2.77
C LEU A 453 -3.78 -31.27 2.36
N GLU A 454 -4.74 -31.44 3.27
CA GLU A 454 -6.14 -31.05 3.05
C GLU A 454 -6.27 -29.55 2.76
N THR A 455 -5.55 -28.70 3.50
CA THR A 455 -5.53 -27.26 3.28
C THR A 455 -4.89 -26.90 1.94
N ILE A 456 -3.76 -27.51 1.56
CA ILE A 456 -3.12 -27.27 0.26
C ILE A 456 -4.08 -27.62 -0.88
N CYS A 457 -4.79 -28.75 -0.78
CA CYS A 457 -5.81 -29.12 -1.75
C CYS A 457 -6.98 -28.12 -1.79
N ALA A 458 -7.44 -27.65 -0.63
CA ALA A 458 -8.50 -26.64 -0.55
C ALA A 458 -8.09 -25.32 -1.21
N ILE A 459 -6.86 -24.86 -0.96
CA ILE A 459 -6.28 -23.66 -1.57
C ILE A 459 -6.18 -23.83 -3.09
N ALA A 460 -5.68 -24.97 -3.57
CA ALA A 460 -5.56 -25.25 -5.01
C ALA A 460 -6.92 -25.29 -5.73
N ASN A 461 -8.01 -25.57 -5.01
CA ASN A 461 -9.37 -25.57 -5.55
C ASN A 461 -10.03 -24.17 -5.56
N ALA A 462 -9.35 -23.11 -5.10
CA ALA A 462 -9.91 -21.76 -5.06
C ALA A 462 -10.12 -21.12 -6.45
N GLY A 463 -9.48 -21.65 -7.50
CA GLY A 463 -9.69 -21.23 -8.89
C GLY A 463 -8.45 -21.47 -9.78
N PRO A 464 -8.61 -21.55 -11.11
CA PRO A 464 -7.53 -21.86 -12.04
C PRO A 464 -6.41 -20.82 -12.06
N ASP A 465 -6.71 -19.55 -11.75
CA ASP A 465 -5.75 -18.44 -11.70
C ASP A 465 -5.41 -18.01 -10.26
N ALA A 466 -5.81 -18.82 -9.25
CA ALA A 466 -5.59 -18.50 -7.84
C ALA A 466 -4.31 -19.14 -7.33
N SER A 467 -3.42 -18.32 -6.75
CA SER A 467 -2.30 -18.81 -5.93
C SER A 467 -2.67 -18.71 -4.45
N GLY A 468 -2.12 -19.59 -3.62
CA GLY A 468 -2.25 -19.49 -2.18
C GLY A 468 -1.03 -20.04 -1.44
N TYR A 469 -0.98 -19.72 -0.16
CA TYR A 469 0.24 -19.84 0.64
C TYR A 469 -0.05 -20.54 1.96
N LEU A 470 0.88 -21.40 2.35
CA LEU A 470 0.91 -22.00 3.68
C LEU A 470 2.21 -21.58 4.36
N TYR A 471 2.08 -20.85 5.46
CA TYR A 471 3.23 -20.41 6.24
C TYR A 471 3.32 -21.21 7.54
N VAL A 472 4.53 -21.70 7.83
CA VAL A 472 4.84 -22.39 9.08
C VAL A 472 5.75 -21.50 9.92
N GLY A 473 5.55 -21.53 11.23
CA GLY A 473 6.23 -20.63 12.17
C GLY A 473 5.45 -19.35 12.45
N ILE A 474 4.13 -19.35 12.23
CA ILE A 474 3.23 -18.22 12.52
C ILE A 474 2.13 -18.66 13.47
N ALA A 475 2.02 -17.99 14.61
CA ALA A 475 0.89 -18.10 15.52
C ALA A 475 -0.16 -17.02 15.19
N ASP A 476 -1.34 -17.47 14.79
CA ASP A 476 -2.54 -16.67 14.49
C ASP A 476 -3.23 -16.15 15.75
N LYS A 477 -3.05 -16.83 16.89
CA LYS A 477 -3.59 -16.46 18.21
C LYS A 477 -2.48 -16.03 19.16
N ASP A 478 -2.73 -14.95 19.90
CA ASP A 478 -1.80 -14.45 20.93
C ASP A 478 -1.55 -15.49 22.02
N SER A 479 -2.58 -16.22 22.44
CA SER A 479 -2.45 -17.31 23.43
C SER A 479 -1.51 -18.43 22.99
N HIS A 480 -1.46 -18.75 21.69
CA HIS A 480 -0.50 -19.70 21.15
C HIS A 480 0.92 -19.13 21.16
N ALA A 481 1.08 -17.86 20.76
CA ALA A 481 2.38 -17.19 20.76
C ALA A 481 2.97 -17.10 22.18
N ASP A 482 2.15 -16.76 23.18
CA ASP A 482 2.55 -16.70 24.59
C ASP A 482 2.96 -18.07 25.11
N ARG A 483 2.20 -19.12 24.76
CA ARG A 483 2.53 -20.50 25.13
C ARG A 483 3.86 -20.94 24.51
N ILE A 484 4.12 -20.58 23.26
CA ILE A 484 5.38 -20.87 22.57
C ILE A 484 6.54 -20.10 23.21
N ALA A 485 6.35 -18.82 23.54
CA ALA A 485 7.36 -18.03 24.24
C ALA A 485 7.78 -18.70 25.56
N HIS A 486 6.81 -19.24 26.30
CA HIS A 486 7.05 -19.98 27.53
C HIS A 486 7.79 -21.31 27.31
N LEU A 487 7.36 -22.11 26.32
CA LEU A 487 7.91 -23.44 26.07
C LEU A 487 9.30 -23.42 25.41
N ASP A 488 9.52 -22.49 24.48
CA ASP A 488 10.71 -22.43 23.63
C ASP A 488 11.71 -21.35 24.05
N GLY A 489 11.35 -20.51 25.02
CA GLY A 489 12.21 -19.42 25.50
C GLY A 489 12.51 -18.37 24.43
N ILE A 490 11.63 -18.23 23.44
CA ILE A 490 11.77 -17.26 22.35
C ILE A 490 10.93 -16.01 22.63
N LYS A 491 11.26 -14.92 21.95
CA LYS A 491 10.41 -13.72 21.89
C LYS A 491 9.70 -13.70 20.54
N PRO A 492 8.38 -13.97 20.47
CA PRO A 492 7.63 -13.86 19.23
C PRO A 492 7.75 -12.45 18.63
N LEU A 493 7.92 -12.37 17.32
CA LEU A 493 7.95 -11.10 16.58
C LEU A 493 6.55 -10.78 16.08
N ARG A 494 5.97 -9.67 16.54
CA ARG A 494 4.66 -9.21 16.05
C ARG A 494 4.81 -8.67 14.63
N VAL A 495 4.08 -9.25 13.68
CA VAL A 495 3.99 -8.75 12.29
C VAL A 495 2.52 -8.55 11.96
N ARG A 496 2.10 -7.28 11.83
CA ARG A 496 0.70 -6.89 11.61
C ARG A 496 -0.21 -7.52 12.69
N HIS A 497 -1.05 -8.48 12.29
CA HIS A 497 -2.05 -9.13 13.14
C HIS A 497 -1.68 -10.54 13.60
N VAL A 498 -0.48 -11.03 13.25
CA VAL A 498 0.01 -12.37 13.62
C VAL A 498 1.34 -12.29 14.38
N ASN A 499 1.72 -13.37 15.04
CA ASN A 499 3.01 -13.49 15.72
C ASN A 499 3.91 -14.49 14.99
N VAL A 500 5.07 -14.05 14.54
CA VAL A 500 6.09 -14.92 13.96
C VAL A 500 6.89 -15.55 15.10
N VAL A 501 6.87 -16.88 15.15
CA VAL A 501 7.54 -17.70 16.16
C VAL A 501 8.72 -18.50 15.59
N GLY A 502 8.84 -18.56 14.26
CA GLY A 502 9.92 -19.27 13.58
C GLY A 502 9.80 -20.80 13.66
N ILE A 503 10.66 -21.48 12.91
CA ILE A 503 10.69 -22.95 12.81
C ILE A 503 11.93 -23.55 13.49
N GLU A 504 12.96 -22.75 13.71
CA GLU A 504 14.22 -23.13 14.34
C GLU A 504 14.03 -23.71 15.74
N ARG A 505 13.01 -23.21 16.46
CA ARG A 505 12.64 -23.68 17.80
C ARG A 505 12.26 -25.17 17.80
N GLU A 506 11.58 -25.65 16.76
CA GLU A 506 11.18 -27.05 16.63
C GLU A 506 12.26 -27.90 15.97
N ALA A 507 12.99 -27.33 15.02
CA ALA A 507 14.16 -27.99 14.43
C ALA A 507 15.15 -28.43 15.52
N LYS A 508 15.44 -27.56 16.51
CA LYS A 508 16.29 -27.91 17.65
C LYS A 508 15.82 -29.13 18.45
N ILE A 509 14.51 -29.39 18.49
CA ILE A 509 13.91 -30.51 19.22
C ILE A 509 13.92 -31.78 18.36
N LEU A 510 13.64 -31.63 17.06
CA LEU A 510 13.52 -32.73 16.12
C LEU A 510 14.87 -33.27 15.62
N GLY A 511 15.94 -32.50 15.78
CA GLY A 511 17.28 -32.80 15.25
C GLY A 511 17.45 -32.31 13.82
#